data_AF-A0A292GMN3-F1
#
_entry.id   AF-A0A292GMN3-F1
#
_cell.length_a   1.000
_cell.length_b   1.000
_cell.length_c   1.000
_cell.angle_alpha   90.00
_cell.angle_beta   90.00
_cell.angle_gamma   90.00
#
_symmetry.space_group_name_H-M   'P 1'
#
loop_
_entity.id
_entity.type
_entity.pdbx_description
1 polymer ?
#
loop_
_entity_poly.entity_id
_entity_poly.type
_entity_poly.pdbx_seq_one_letter_code
_entity_poly.pdbx_strand_id
1 'polypeptide(L)'
;MSEISREDAEYLLARPEFRRFLFAAIQSAGLLAHEGPAHGPIERDLSFIEGRRSLGFEILQMVEQGQPEALRTPGALATISAAIREAMNPDPKERTHGPRKRRDPYAELSDE
;
A
#
# COMPACT_ATOMS: atom_id res chain seq x y z
N MET A 1 13.19 -12.11 -17.08
CA MET A 1 12.59 -11.10 -16.18
C MET A 1 12.95 -11.52 -14.77
N SER A 2 13.36 -10.59 -13.90
CA SER A 2 13.66 -10.94 -12.50
C SER A 2 12.33 -11.08 -11.77
N GLU A 3 12.01 -12.27 -11.30
CA GLU A 3 10.81 -12.51 -10.48
C GLU A 3 11.12 -12.14 -9.02
N ILE A 4 10.18 -11.44 -8.37
CA ILE A 4 10.23 -11.24 -6.92
C ILE A 4 9.84 -12.54 -6.23
N SER A 5 10.56 -12.94 -5.18
CA SER A 5 10.16 -14.13 -4.41
C SER A 5 8.85 -13.85 -3.67
N ARG A 6 8.08 -14.90 -3.40
CA ARG A 6 6.83 -14.78 -2.64
C ARG A 6 7.11 -14.20 -1.24
N GLU A 7 8.17 -14.66 -0.61
CA GLU A 7 8.59 -14.25 0.73
C GLU A 7 8.95 -12.77 0.77
N ASP A 8 9.65 -12.26 -0.24
CA ASP A 8 9.98 -10.83 -0.35
C ASP A 8 8.71 -9.99 -0.58
N ALA A 9 7.79 -10.47 -1.42
CA ALA A 9 6.53 -9.78 -1.68
C ALA A 9 5.64 -9.74 -0.42
N GLU A 10 5.53 -10.85 0.31
CA GLU A 10 4.83 -10.94 1.60
C GLU A 10 5.45 -9.97 2.62
N TYR A 11 6.78 -9.98 2.74
CA TYR A 11 7.52 -9.09 3.63
C TYR A 11 7.26 -7.61 3.33
N LEU A 12 7.32 -7.22 2.06
CA LEU A 12 7.07 -5.84 1.64
C LEU A 12 5.61 -5.44 1.86
N LEU A 13 4.64 -6.30 1.54
CA LEU A 13 3.22 -6.01 1.74
C LEU A 13 2.83 -5.80 3.20
N ALA A 14 3.52 -6.47 4.13
CA ALA A 14 3.32 -6.23 5.56
C ALA A 14 3.71 -4.80 5.99
N ARG A 15 4.49 -4.05 5.18
CA ARG A 15 4.97 -2.72 5.52
C ARG A 15 3.97 -1.62 5.13
N PRO A 16 3.51 -0.80 6.10
CA PRO A 16 2.68 0.38 5.81
C PRO A 16 3.33 1.36 4.82
N GLU A 17 4.65 1.55 4.88
CA GLU A 17 5.38 2.42 3.95
C GLU A 17 5.27 1.93 2.51
N PHE A 18 5.44 0.62 2.31
CA PHE A 18 5.38 0.02 1.00
C PHE A 18 3.97 0.07 0.41
N ARG A 19 2.93 -0.19 1.23
CA ARG A 19 1.53 -0.07 0.80
C ARG A 19 1.16 1.35 0.37
N ARG A 20 1.67 2.39 1.06
CA ARG A 20 1.51 3.80 0.66
C ARG A 20 2.26 4.13 -0.64
N PHE A 21 3.49 3.64 -0.78
CA PHE A 21 4.24 3.75 -2.03
C PHE A 21 3.48 3.09 -3.20
N LEU A 22 2.97 1.88 -2.97
CA LEU A 22 2.20 1.13 -3.95
C LEU A 22 0.94 1.89 -4.37
N PHE A 23 0.22 2.49 -3.42
CA PHE A 23 -0.92 3.35 -3.71
C PHE A 23 -0.54 4.54 -4.61
N ALA A 24 0.56 5.24 -4.30
CA ALA A 24 1.06 6.33 -5.14
C ALA A 24 1.47 5.86 -6.54
N ALA A 25 2.06 4.67 -6.66
CA ALA A 25 2.41 4.05 -7.94
C ALA A 25 1.15 3.69 -8.76
N ILE A 26 0.11 3.12 -8.13
CA ILE A 26 -1.17 2.80 -8.76
C ILE A 26 -1.85 4.08 -9.29
N GLN A 27 -1.87 5.16 -8.50
CA GLN A 27 -2.39 6.45 -8.94
C GLN A 27 -1.58 7.01 -10.11
N SER A 28 -0.25 6.98 -10.00
CA SER A 28 0.66 7.45 -11.04
C SER A 28 0.57 6.62 -12.33
N ALA A 29 0.20 5.34 -12.25
CA ALA A 29 -0.07 4.52 -13.42
C ALA A 29 -1.39 4.86 -14.12
N GLY A 30 -2.22 5.74 -13.53
CA GLY A 30 -3.51 6.13 -14.10
C GLY A 30 -4.52 4.99 -14.08
N LEU A 31 -4.40 4.07 -13.11
CA LEU A 31 -5.31 2.93 -12.94
C LEU A 31 -6.61 3.31 -12.22
N LEU A 32 -6.53 4.25 -11.28
CA LEU A 32 -7.67 4.71 -10.48
C LEU A 32 -8.22 6.06 -10.94
N ALA A 33 -7.44 6.83 -11.71
CA ALA A 33 -7.86 8.13 -12.21
C ALA A 33 -8.62 7.96 -13.54
N HIS A 34 -9.83 8.50 -13.62
CA HIS A 34 -10.54 8.75 -14.88
C HIS A 34 -10.01 9.99 -15.64
N GLU A 35 -9.01 10.68 -15.07
CA GLU A 35 -8.42 11.89 -15.65
C GLU A 35 -7.29 11.54 -16.62
N GLY A 36 -7.67 11.31 -17.88
CA GLY A 36 -6.72 11.17 -18.98
C GLY A 36 -7.47 10.68 -20.21
N PRO A 37 -7.67 11.51 -21.23
CA PRO A 37 -8.53 11.15 -22.35
C PRO A 37 -7.88 9.99 -23.10
N ALA A 38 -8.64 8.91 -23.31
CA ALA A 38 -8.37 7.97 -24.40
C ALA A 38 -8.52 8.63 -25.80
N HIS A 39 -8.60 9.97 -25.85
CA HIS A 39 -8.97 10.80 -26.99
C HIS A 39 -8.14 12.11 -27.04
N GLY A 40 -6.86 12.07 -26.63
CA GLY A 40 -5.92 13.15 -26.93
C GLY A 40 -5.54 13.14 -28.43
N PRO A 41 -5.37 14.28 -29.11
CA PRO A 41 -5.17 14.36 -30.57
C PRO A 41 -3.80 13.83 -31.06
N ILE A 42 -3.01 13.18 -30.19
CA ILE A 42 -1.63 12.77 -30.47
C ILE A 42 -1.51 11.27 -30.14
N GLU A 43 -1.48 10.42 -31.17
CA GLU A 43 -1.36 8.96 -31.05
C GLU A 43 -0.15 8.52 -30.20
N ARG A 44 0.92 9.33 -30.21
CA ARG A 44 2.13 9.10 -29.40
C ARG A 44 1.88 9.16 -27.89
N ASP A 45 0.87 9.91 -27.46
CA ASP A 45 0.51 10.06 -26.04
C ASP A 45 -0.32 8.85 -25.57
N LEU A 46 -1.15 8.28 -26.44
CA LEU A 46 -1.93 7.07 -26.15
C LEU A 46 -1.02 5.86 -25.87
N SER A 47 -0.03 5.61 -26.74
CA SER A 47 0.91 4.49 -26.52
C SER A 47 1.71 4.64 -25.22
N PHE A 48 2.05 5.87 -24.85
CA PHE A 48 2.74 6.16 -23.59
C PHE A 48 1.84 5.93 -22.37
N ILE A 49 0.58 6.38 -22.43
CA ILE A 49 -0.42 6.19 -21.36
C ILE A 49 -0.77 4.71 -21.19
N GLU A 50 -0.99 3.99 -22.29
CA GLU A 50 -1.27 2.55 -22.27
C GLU A 50 -0.07 1.76 -21.72
N GLY A 51 1.15 2.10 -22.13
CA GLY A 51 2.36 1.47 -21.59
C GLY A 51 2.50 1.64 -20.08
N ARG A 52 2.18 2.83 -19.54
CA ARG A 52 2.17 3.09 -18.10
C ARG A 52 1.10 2.30 -17.36
N ARG A 53 -0.11 2.20 -17.91
CA ARG A 53 -1.19 1.39 -17.34
C ARG A 53 -0.82 -0.09 -17.31
N SER A 54 -0.29 -0.62 -18.42
CA SER A 54 0.17 -2.01 -18.51
C SER A 54 1.24 -2.33 -17.47
N LEU A 55 2.27 -1.48 -17.34
CA LEU A 55 3.30 -1.63 -16.32
C LEU A 55 2.72 -1.56 -14.90
N GLY A 56 1.74 -0.69 -14.66
CA GLY A 56 1.04 -0.63 -13.38
C GLY A 56 0.34 -1.94 -13.02
N PHE A 57 -0.33 -2.58 -13.99
CA PHE A 57 -0.95 -3.88 -13.79
C PHE A 57 0.07 -5.00 -13.57
N GLU A 58 1.19 -4.99 -14.29
CA GLU A 58 2.27 -5.97 -14.07
C GLU A 58 2.84 -5.86 -12.65
N ILE A 59 3.10 -4.65 -12.16
CA ILE A 59 3.55 -4.41 -10.79
C ILE A 59 2.52 -4.94 -9.78
N LEU A 60 1.24 -4.67 -10.00
CA LEU A 60 0.18 -5.19 -9.15
C LEU A 60 0.13 -6.72 -9.12
N GLN A 61 0.31 -7.38 -10.26
CA GLN A 61 0.34 -8.85 -10.33
C GLN A 61 1.56 -9.43 -9.61
N MET A 62 2.72 -8.78 -9.73
CA MET A 62 3.92 -9.18 -8.99
C MET A 62 3.72 -9.06 -7.48
N VAL A 63 3.09 -7.97 -7.03
CA VAL A 63 2.84 -7.73 -5.60
C VAL A 63 1.72 -8.62 -5.04
N GLU A 64 0.70 -8.96 -5.83
CA GLU A 64 -0.40 -9.86 -5.41
C GLU A 64 0.12 -11.23 -4.96
N GLN A 65 1.26 -11.68 -5.48
CA GLN A 65 1.89 -12.93 -5.01
C GLN A 65 2.26 -12.88 -3.53
N GLY A 66 2.50 -11.69 -2.98
CA GLY A 66 2.74 -11.48 -1.56
C GLY A 66 1.47 -11.47 -0.69
N GLN A 67 0.27 -11.60 -1.29
CA GLN A 67 -0.94 -11.83 -0.50
C GLN A 67 -1.02 -13.30 -0.08
N PRO A 68 -1.62 -13.59 1.09
CA PRO A 68 -2.02 -14.95 1.44
C PRO A 68 -2.81 -15.58 0.30
N GLU A 69 -2.54 -16.84 -0.03
CA GLU A 69 -3.13 -17.51 -1.20
C GLU A 69 -4.66 -17.44 -1.22
N ALA A 70 -5.30 -17.57 -0.06
CA ALA A 70 -6.75 -17.45 0.10
C ALA A 70 -7.32 -16.04 -0.18
N LEU A 71 -6.47 -15.01 -0.16
CA LEU A 71 -6.83 -13.61 -0.42
C LEU A 71 -6.45 -13.15 -1.83
N ARG A 72 -5.72 -13.97 -2.59
CA ARG A 72 -5.34 -13.62 -3.97
C ARG A 72 -6.58 -13.57 -4.85
N THR A 73 -6.60 -12.59 -5.74
CA THR A 73 -7.74 -12.28 -6.59
C THR A 73 -7.29 -12.06 -8.03
N PRO A 74 -8.09 -12.47 -9.03
CA PRO A 74 -7.87 -12.04 -10.40
C PRO A 74 -7.80 -10.52 -10.47
N GLY A 75 -6.80 -9.99 -11.19
CA GLY A 75 -6.63 -8.54 -11.33
C GLY A 75 -6.08 -7.83 -10.08
N ALA A 76 -5.60 -8.56 -9.07
CA ALA A 76 -4.96 -7.99 -7.87
C ALA A 76 -5.86 -7.06 -7.03
N LEU A 77 -7.17 -7.31 -7.03
CA LEU A 77 -8.16 -6.49 -6.31
C LEU A 77 -7.91 -6.45 -4.79
N ALA A 78 -7.45 -7.56 -4.21
CA ALA A 78 -7.10 -7.62 -2.80
C ALA A 78 -5.91 -6.70 -2.46
N THR A 79 -4.85 -6.73 -3.26
CA THR A 79 -3.71 -5.81 -3.10
C THR A 79 -4.10 -4.35 -3.31
N ILE A 80 -4.94 -4.04 -4.31
CA ILE A 80 -5.47 -2.69 -4.52
C ILE A 80 -6.25 -2.23 -3.28
N SER A 81 -7.14 -3.08 -2.76
CA SER A 81 -7.93 -2.81 -1.55
C SER A 81 -7.02 -2.55 -0.33
N ALA A 82 -5.97 -3.36 -0.14
CA ALA A 82 -5.02 -3.19 0.93
C ALA A 82 -4.24 -1.86 0.83
N ALA A 83 -3.81 -1.49 -0.38
CA ALA A 83 -3.12 -0.23 -0.64
C ALA A 83 -4.02 1.00 -0.41
N ILE A 84 -5.27 0.96 -0.88
CA ILE A 84 -6.25 2.04 -0.67
C ILE A 84 -6.58 2.19 0.81
N ARG A 85 -6.83 1.08 1.52
CA ARG A 85 -7.16 1.11 2.95
C ARG A 85 -6.04 1.74 3.76
N GLU A 86 -4.79 1.35 3.51
CA GLU A 86 -3.63 1.94 4.18
C GLU A 86 -3.49 3.44 3.89
N ALA A 87 -3.76 3.87 2.65
CA ALA A 87 -3.68 5.28 2.29
C ALA A 87 -4.79 6.14 2.93
N MET A 88 -6.01 5.62 3.02
CA MET A 88 -7.16 6.33 3.59
C MET A 88 -7.21 6.29 5.12
N ASN A 89 -6.84 5.15 5.69
CA ASN A 89 -6.85 4.88 7.12
C ASN A 89 -5.49 4.32 7.53
N PRO A 90 -4.42 5.14 7.50
CA PRO A 90 -3.12 4.68 7.97
C PRO A 90 -3.26 4.31 9.44
N ASP A 91 -2.88 3.08 9.80
CA ASP A 91 -2.88 2.67 11.20
C ASP A 91 -2.04 3.70 11.98
N PRO A 92 -2.56 4.22 13.10
CA PRO A 92 -1.83 5.21 13.88
C PRO A 92 -0.49 4.57 14.28
N LYS A 93 0.62 5.13 13.76
CA LYS A 93 1.99 4.72 14.10
C LYS A 93 2.01 4.31 15.56
N GLU A 94 2.37 3.06 15.85
CA GLU A 94 2.49 2.58 17.22
C GLU A 94 3.24 3.64 18.01
N ARG A 95 2.52 4.28 18.93
CA ARG A 95 3.14 5.23 19.82
C ARG A 95 4.10 4.41 20.67
N THR A 96 5.39 4.47 20.37
CA THR A 96 6.46 4.15 21.31
C THR A 96 6.39 5.15 22.47
N HIS A 97 5.33 5.06 23.28
CA HIS A 97 5.34 5.57 24.63
C HIS A 97 5.81 4.42 25.49
N GLY A 98 7.06 4.53 25.95
CA GLY A 98 7.63 3.65 26.97
C GLY A 98 6.72 3.53 28.20
N PRO A 99 7.02 2.59 29.11
CA PRO A 99 6.12 2.22 30.19
C PRO A 99 5.68 3.47 30.94
N ARG A 100 4.39 3.81 30.82
CA ARG A 100 3.76 4.82 31.66
C ARG A 100 3.86 4.30 33.08
N LYS A 101 4.87 4.74 33.83
CA LYS A 101 4.88 4.65 35.29
C LYS A 101 3.54 5.21 35.76
N ARG A 102 2.64 4.34 36.19
CA ARG A 102 1.47 4.75 36.97
C ARG A 102 2.04 5.44 38.20
N ARG A 103 1.94 6.77 38.24
CA ARG A 103 2.22 7.54 39.45
C ARG A 103 1.02 7.26 40.36
N ASP A 104 1.25 6.46 41.40
CA ASP A 104 0.26 6.15 42.42
C ASP A 104 0.00 7.44 43.22
N PRO A 105 -1.22 8.01 43.20
CA PRO A 105 -1.56 9.21 43.96
C PRO A 105 -1.56 9.00 45.48
N TYR A 106 -1.49 7.76 45.97
CA TYR A 106 -1.52 7.45 47.39
C TYR A 106 -0.12 7.27 48.01
N ALA A 107 0.95 7.37 47.23
CA ALA A 107 2.32 7.23 47.74
C ALA A 107 2.77 8.39 48.65
N GLU A 108 2.06 9.52 48.67
CA GLU A 108 2.37 10.70 49.51
C GLU A 108 1.54 10.79 50.80
N LEU A 109 0.68 9.80 51.09
CA LEU A 109 -0.21 9.79 52.26
C LEU A 109 0.21 8.82 53.37
N SER A 110 1.44 8.30 53.32
CA SER A 110 1.93 7.25 54.24
C SER A 110 2.97 7.72 55.27
N ASP A 111 3.26 9.01 55.34
CA ASP A 111 4.17 9.58 56.34
C ASP A 111 3.39 10.55 57.26
N GLU A 112 2.62 9.99 58.20
CA GLU A 112 2.26 10.61 59.49
C GLU A 112 1.82 9.54 60.52
#